data_AF-A0A0F9DTE0-F1
#
_entry.id   AF-A0A0F9DTE0-F1
#
_cell.length_a   1.000
_cell.length_b   1.000
_cell.length_c   1.000
_cell.angle_alpha   90.00
_cell.angle_beta   90.00
_cell.angle_gamma   90.00
#
_symmetry.space_group_name_H-M   'P 1'
#
loop_
_entity.id
_entity.type
_entity.pdbx_description
1 polymer ?
#
loop_
_entity_poly.entity_id
_entity_poly.type
_entity_poly.pdbx_seq_one_letter_code
_entity_poly.pdbx_strand_id
1 'polypeptide(L)'
;MWHFLAKDKRLGFNDGRKVVVGRTIRVKGMPAMCCYGLHASALIIDALKYSTANHILCRVDLGGEILRGDDKAVGTERTVLWWIDATDLLAEFACRCAVRALEAAGVKNKWAWKAIAAQRAKGPEAAKEFTKRMPKWRGDSVKGAAVDTVWVACGWLANGSARSAACQARGVFGAIAAKAVRGRDKKDKAHNIAQTQERARQNRSLAAMAVAAHR
;
A
#
# COMPACT_ATOMS: atom_id res chain seq x y z
N MET A 1 -15.43 -2.90 -5.22
CA MET A 1 -14.58 -2.30 -4.18
C MET A 1 -13.45 -3.27 -3.82
N TRP A 2 -12.52 -2.88 -2.95
CA TRP A 2 -11.35 -3.65 -2.52
C TRP A 2 -11.36 -3.91 -1.03
N HIS A 3 -10.86 -5.07 -0.60
CA HIS A 3 -10.67 -5.43 0.79
C HIS A 3 -9.49 -6.38 0.96
N PHE A 4 -8.88 -6.42 2.14
CA PHE A 4 -7.83 -7.36 2.50
C PHE A 4 -8.30 -8.30 3.61
N LEU A 5 -8.30 -9.61 3.34
CA LEU A 5 -8.57 -10.66 4.31
C LEU A 5 -7.28 -11.26 4.88
N ALA A 6 -7.38 -11.80 6.09
CA ALA A 6 -6.32 -12.61 6.69
C ALA A 6 -6.04 -13.87 5.84
N LYS A 7 -4.85 -14.47 6.02
CA LYS A 7 -4.41 -15.64 5.24
C LYS A 7 -5.37 -16.83 5.34
N ASP A 8 -6.01 -17.00 6.49
CA ASP A 8 -6.99 -18.05 6.75
C ASP A 8 -8.35 -17.81 6.07
N LYS A 9 -8.53 -16.63 5.44
CA LYS A 9 -9.74 -16.20 4.71
C LYS A 9 -10.97 -16.17 5.63
N ARG A 10 -10.78 -15.84 6.91
CA ARG A 10 -11.87 -15.71 7.88
C ARG A 10 -12.15 -14.25 8.21
N LEU A 11 -13.37 -14.01 8.70
CA LEU A 11 -13.75 -12.71 9.27
C LEU A 11 -13.08 -12.52 10.63
N GLY A 12 -12.63 -11.30 10.90
CA GLY A 12 -12.00 -10.91 12.17
C GLY A 12 -13.02 -10.69 13.30
N PHE A 13 -12.58 -10.06 14.39
CA PHE A 13 -13.42 -9.68 15.53
C PHE A 13 -14.25 -10.84 16.10
N ASN A 14 -13.64 -12.01 16.25
CA ASN A 14 -14.26 -13.25 16.76
C ASN A 14 -15.45 -13.78 15.94
N ASP A 15 -15.71 -13.24 14.74
CA ASP A 15 -16.75 -13.76 13.84
C ASP A 15 -16.32 -15.12 13.27
N GLY A 16 -15.09 -15.22 12.76
CA GLY A 16 -14.46 -16.49 12.38
C GLY A 16 -15.08 -17.18 11.16
N ARG A 17 -16.20 -16.70 10.59
CA ARG A 17 -16.80 -17.28 9.39
C ARG A 17 -15.81 -17.28 8.23
N LYS A 18 -15.69 -18.42 7.55
CA LYS A 18 -14.84 -18.55 6.35
C LYS A 18 -15.50 -17.85 5.17
N VAL A 19 -14.74 -17.02 4.49
CA VAL A 19 -15.19 -16.32 3.29
C VAL A 19 -15.15 -17.27 2.11
N VAL A 20 -16.26 -17.35 1.38
CA VAL A 20 -16.42 -18.15 0.16
C VAL A 20 -16.73 -17.20 -0.99
N VAL A 21 -16.02 -17.37 -2.11
CA VAL A 21 -16.22 -16.57 -3.32
C VAL A 21 -17.65 -16.75 -3.83
N GLY A 22 -18.28 -15.65 -4.26
CA GLY A 22 -19.66 -15.62 -4.75
C GLY A 22 -20.74 -15.67 -3.67
N ARG A 23 -20.40 -15.96 -2.40
CA ARG A 23 -21.37 -15.94 -1.30
C ARG A 23 -21.37 -14.58 -0.59
N THR A 24 -22.57 -14.06 -0.35
CA THR A 24 -22.77 -12.82 0.39
C THR A 24 -22.64 -13.06 1.89
N ILE A 25 -21.74 -12.32 2.53
CA ILE A 25 -21.64 -12.23 3.98
C ILE A 25 -22.61 -11.15 4.45
N ARG A 26 -23.37 -11.44 5.50
CA ARG A 26 -24.34 -10.53 6.12
C ARG A 26 -24.01 -10.33 7.60
N VAL A 27 -24.19 -9.10 8.09
CA VAL A 27 -24.13 -8.73 9.50
C VAL A 27 -25.42 -8.01 9.91
N LYS A 28 -25.79 -8.07 11.18
CA LYS A 28 -27.06 -7.51 11.70
C LYS A 28 -26.81 -6.20 12.44
N GLY A 29 -27.66 -5.20 12.21
CA GLY A 29 -27.53 -3.90 12.87
C GLY A 29 -26.97 -2.84 11.94
N MET A 30 -27.03 -1.59 12.39
CA MET A 30 -26.69 -0.44 11.56
C MET A 30 -25.19 -0.35 11.30
N PRO A 31 -24.77 -0.06 10.05
CA PRO A 31 -23.37 0.16 9.74
C PRO A 31 -22.86 1.42 10.46
N ALA A 32 -21.80 1.27 11.25
CA ALA A 32 -21.14 2.35 11.98
C ALA A 32 -19.69 2.47 11.54
N MET A 33 -19.31 3.63 11.01
CA MET A 33 -17.97 3.85 10.46
C MET A 33 -16.89 3.52 11.51
N CYS A 34 -15.92 2.67 11.13
CA CYS A 34 -14.85 2.18 12.00
C CYS A 34 -15.27 1.22 13.13
N CYS A 35 -16.56 1.17 13.49
CA CYS A 35 -17.04 0.46 14.66
C CYS A 35 -17.73 -0.86 14.30
N TYR A 36 -18.63 -0.84 13.32
CA TYR A 36 -19.48 -1.98 13.03
C TYR A 36 -19.83 -2.09 11.54
N GLY A 37 -19.61 -3.28 10.98
CA GLY A 37 -20.00 -3.62 9.62
C GLY A 37 -18.85 -4.16 8.77
N LEU A 38 -19.15 -4.43 7.50
CA LEU A 38 -18.21 -5.02 6.54
C LEU A 38 -17.50 -3.90 5.77
N HIS A 39 -16.23 -3.67 6.11
CA HIS A 39 -15.44 -2.62 5.49
C HIS A 39 -14.90 -2.99 4.10
N ALA A 40 -14.88 -2.00 3.21
CA ALA A 40 -14.21 -2.05 1.91
C ALA A 40 -13.79 -0.63 1.48
N SER A 41 -12.85 -0.51 0.55
CA SER A 41 -12.45 0.78 -0.02
C SER A 41 -12.66 0.82 -1.52
N ALA A 42 -13.01 1.99 -2.06
CA ALA A 42 -13.18 2.16 -3.51
C ALA A 42 -11.85 2.02 -4.26
N LEU A 43 -10.79 2.60 -3.70
CA LEU A 43 -9.42 2.53 -4.20
C LEU A 43 -8.65 1.44 -3.47
N ILE A 44 -7.82 0.70 -4.21
CA ILE A 44 -7.01 -0.39 -3.62
C ILE A 44 -5.94 0.15 -2.67
N ILE A 45 -5.43 1.36 -2.94
CA ILE A 45 -4.42 2.00 -2.09
C ILE A 45 -4.99 2.34 -0.70
N ASP A 46 -6.29 2.60 -0.61
CA ASP A 46 -6.96 2.86 0.67
C ASP A 46 -7.25 1.55 1.40
N ALA A 47 -7.63 0.49 0.69
CA ALA A 47 -7.74 -0.82 1.30
C ALA A 47 -6.40 -1.27 1.91
N LEU A 48 -5.28 -0.99 1.23
CA LEU A 48 -3.92 -1.26 1.74
C LEU A 48 -3.58 -0.42 2.98
N LYS A 49 -4.07 0.82 3.09
CA LYS A 49 -3.87 1.67 4.28
C LYS A 49 -4.39 1.00 5.55
N TYR A 50 -5.49 0.26 5.43
CA TYR A 50 -6.21 -0.41 6.51
C TYR A 50 -5.84 -1.89 6.68
N SER A 51 -4.95 -2.44 5.85
CA SER A 51 -4.50 -3.81 6.03
C SER A 51 -3.51 -3.90 7.19
N THR A 52 -3.76 -4.78 8.15
CA THR A 52 -2.95 -4.91 9.36
C THR A 52 -1.94 -6.06 9.30
N ALA A 53 -2.28 -7.17 8.63
CA ALA A 53 -1.38 -8.33 8.42
C ALA A 53 -1.81 -9.24 7.24
N ASN A 54 -2.66 -8.71 6.36
CA ASN A 54 -3.52 -9.51 5.47
C ASN A 54 -2.90 -9.67 4.09
N HIS A 55 -2.81 -10.90 3.59
CA HIS A 55 -2.23 -11.20 2.28
C HIS A 55 -3.28 -11.48 1.22
N ILE A 56 -4.54 -11.69 1.60
CA ILE A 56 -5.57 -12.06 0.64
C ILE A 56 -6.26 -10.79 0.16
N LEU A 57 -5.84 -10.30 -1.01
CA LEU A 57 -6.49 -9.19 -1.67
C LEU A 57 -7.79 -9.68 -2.30
N CYS A 58 -8.89 -9.02 -1.98
CA CYS A 58 -10.23 -9.35 -2.46
C CYS A 58 -10.78 -8.22 -3.31
N ARG A 59 -11.38 -8.60 -4.45
CA ARG A 59 -12.37 -7.76 -5.12
C ARG A 59 -13.73 -8.11 -4.55
N VAL A 60 -14.45 -7.09 -4.11
CA VAL A 60 -15.72 -7.26 -3.41
C VAL A 60 -16.80 -6.39 -4.01
N ASP A 61 -18.03 -6.88 -3.92
CA ASP A 61 -19.23 -6.07 -4.01
C ASP A 61 -19.72 -5.75 -2.60
N LEU A 62 -20.10 -4.49 -2.37
CA LEU A 62 -20.55 -4.01 -1.06
C LEU A 62 -22.01 -3.59 -1.19
N GLY A 63 -22.87 -4.13 -0.33
CA GLY A 63 -24.32 -4.03 -0.44
C GLY A 63 -25.01 -3.83 0.91
N GLY A 64 -26.33 -3.97 0.88
CA GLY A 64 -27.21 -3.71 2.02
C GLY A 64 -27.27 -2.22 2.35
N GLU A 65 -27.31 -1.90 3.64
CA GLU A 65 -27.15 -0.52 4.11
C GLU A 65 -25.67 -0.16 4.02
N ILE A 66 -25.36 0.95 3.35
CA ILE A 66 -23.98 1.39 3.12
C ILE A 66 -23.78 2.79 3.67
N LEU A 67 -22.80 2.94 4.55
CA LEU A 67 -22.26 4.22 4.97
C LEU A 67 -20.92 4.46 4.26
N ARG A 68 -20.81 5.58 3.54
CA ARG A 68 -19.60 5.97 2.79
C ARG A 68 -18.84 7.06 3.53
N GLY A 69 -17.53 6.91 3.62
CA GLY A 69 -16.59 7.97 4.00
C GLY A 69 -15.58 8.23 2.88
N ASP A 70 -14.57 9.04 3.16
CA ASP A 70 -13.62 9.54 2.15
C ASP A 70 -12.75 8.45 1.52
N ASP A 71 -12.22 7.54 2.35
CA ASP A 71 -11.27 6.50 1.93
C ASP A 71 -11.77 5.06 2.18
N LYS A 72 -12.96 4.91 2.76
CA LYS A 72 -13.58 3.63 3.05
C LYS A 72 -15.10 3.74 3.11
N ALA A 73 -15.75 2.61 2.89
CA ALA A 73 -17.16 2.42 3.16
C ALA A 73 -17.34 1.23 4.08
N VAL A 74 -18.51 1.16 4.71
CA VAL A 74 -18.95 0.05 5.53
C VAL A 74 -20.37 -0.31 5.12
N GLY A 75 -20.60 -1.60 4.89
CA GLY A 75 -21.89 -2.14 4.49
C GLY A 75 -22.38 -3.23 5.43
N THR A 76 -23.67 -3.55 5.39
CA THR A 76 -24.22 -4.73 6.08
C THR A 76 -24.08 -6.01 5.25
N GLU A 77 -23.79 -5.88 3.96
CA GLU A 77 -23.53 -7.00 3.06
C GLU A 77 -22.21 -6.84 2.31
N ARG A 78 -21.51 -7.96 2.10
CA ARG A 78 -20.32 -8.00 1.24
C ARG A 78 -20.19 -9.34 0.54
N THR A 79 -20.09 -9.32 -0.78
CA THR A 79 -19.81 -10.50 -1.60
C THR A 79 -18.38 -10.43 -2.10
N VAL A 80 -17.57 -11.47 -1.86
CA VAL A 80 -16.23 -11.55 -2.45
C VAL A 80 -16.37 -12.13 -3.85
N LEU A 81 -16.01 -11.34 -4.87
CA LEU A 81 -16.10 -11.71 -6.28
C LEU A 81 -14.93 -12.61 -6.68
N TRP A 82 -13.74 -12.30 -6.17
CA TRP A 82 -12.53 -13.11 -6.30
C TRP A 82 -11.49 -12.62 -5.29
N TRP A 83 -10.47 -13.45 -5.06
CA TRP A 83 -9.32 -13.09 -4.25
C TRP A 83 -8.03 -13.72 -4.79
N ILE A 84 -6.90 -13.12 -4.44
CA ILE A 84 -5.55 -13.64 -4.74
C ILE A 84 -4.68 -13.56 -3.48
N ASP A 85 -3.66 -14.43 -3.38
CA ASP A 85 -2.56 -14.18 -2.45
C ASP A 85 -1.70 -13.05 -3.02
N ALA A 86 -1.73 -11.90 -2.37
CA ALA A 86 -1.06 -10.69 -2.77
C ALA A 86 0.36 -10.56 -2.19
N THR A 87 0.92 -11.60 -1.57
CA THR A 87 2.26 -11.53 -0.94
C THR A 87 3.32 -11.03 -1.92
N ASP A 88 3.49 -11.69 -3.05
CA ASP A 88 4.51 -11.32 -4.04
C ASP A 88 4.14 -10.03 -4.77
N LEU A 89 2.84 -9.83 -5.01
CA LEU A 89 2.30 -8.62 -5.61
C LEU A 89 2.62 -7.38 -4.77
N LEU A 90 2.45 -7.46 -3.45
CA LEU A 90 2.74 -6.36 -2.52
C LEU A 90 4.25 -6.13 -2.40
N ALA A 91 5.06 -7.19 -2.41
CA ALA A 91 6.51 -7.07 -2.42
C ALA A 91 7.02 -6.35 -3.68
N GLU A 92 6.50 -6.72 -4.86
CA GLU A 92 6.83 -6.03 -6.11
C GLU A 92 6.30 -4.59 -6.13
N PHE A 93 5.10 -4.35 -5.59
CA PHE A 93 4.56 -2.99 -5.49
C PHE A 93 5.43 -2.09 -4.58
N ALA A 94 5.93 -2.63 -3.46
CA ALA A 94 6.87 -1.94 -2.59
C ALA A 94 8.18 -1.60 -3.34
N CYS A 95 8.71 -2.54 -4.12
CA CYS A 95 9.88 -2.33 -4.97
C CYS A 95 9.63 -1.22 -6.01
N ARG A 96 8.47 -1.20 -6.66
CA ARG A 96 8.09 -0.12 -7.60
C ARG A 96 8.02 1.25 -6.93
N CYS A 97 7.49 1.32 -5.71
CA CYS A 97 7.49 2.58 -4.94
C CYS A 97 8.91 3.06 -4.65
N ALA A 98 9.80 2.14 -4.25
CA ALA A 98 11.20 2.45 -3.98
C ALA A 98 11.96 2.90 -5.23
N VAL A 99 11.82 2.19 -6.36
CA VAL A 99 12.41 2.58 -7.65
C VAL A 99 12.00 4.00 -8.03
N ARG A 100 10.70 4.31 -8.00
CA ARG A 100 10.19 5.64 -8.34
C ARG A 100 10.74 6.74 -7.43
N ALA A 101 10.84 6.46 -6.13
CA ALA A 101 11.41 7.40 -5.17
C ALA A 101 12.90 7.67 -5.46
N LEU A 102 13.69 6.62 -5.76
CA LEU A 102 15.10 6.76 -6.12
C LEU A 102 15.29 7.55 -7.42
N GLU A 103 14.49 7.26 -8.45
CA GLU A 103 14.50 7.96 -9.73
C GLU A 103 14.18 9.44 -9.55
N ALA A 104 13.08 9.74 -8.86
CA ALA A 104 12.66 11.12 -8.59
C ALA A 104 13.69 11.92 -7.79
N ALA A 105 14.36 11.27 -6.84
CA ALA A 105 15.42 11.88 -6.02
C ALA A 105 16.80 11.92 -6.70
N GLY A 106 16.95 11.33 -7.89
CA GLY A 106 18.23 11.23 -8.59
C GLY A 106 19.29 10.43 -7.83
N VAL A 107 18.88 9.36 -7.12
CA VAL A 107 19.79 8.53 -6.31
C VAL A 107 20.48 7.49 -7.19
N LYS A 108 21.80 7.63 -7.35
CA LYS A 108 22.66 6.69 -8.11
C LYS A 108 23.35 5.64 -7.23
N ASN A 109 22.98 5.53 -5.95
CA ASN A 109 23.65 4.63 -5.01
C ASN A 109 23.49 3.17 -5.43
N LYS A 110 24.59 2.50 -5.78
CA LYS A 110 24.55 1.10 -6.28
C LYS A 110 23.94 0.10 -5.29
N TRP A 111 24.08 0.32 -3.99
CA TRP A 111 23.56 -0.60 -2.97
C TRP A 111 22.03 -0.56 -2.89
N ALA A 112 21.43 0.63 -3.02
CA ALA A 112 19.99 0.82 -3.13
C ALA A 112 19.39 -0.03 -4.26
N TRP A 113 19.95 0.10 -5.46
CA TRP A 113 19.51 -0.64 -6.63
C TRP A 113 19.76 -2.16 -6.51
N LYS A 114 20.90 -2.57 -5.96
CA LYS A 114 21.20 -3.98 -5.69
C LYS A 114 20.24 -4.61 -4.68
N ALA A 115 19.82 -3.88 -3.65
CA ALA A 115 18.84 -4.39 -2.68
C ALA A 115 17.48 -4.67 -3.34
N ILE A 116 17.00 -3.76 -4.19
CA ILE A 116 15.75 -3.97 -4.95
C ILE A 116 15.88 -5.17 -5.89
N ALA A 117 17.01 -5.29 -6.59
CA ALA A 117 17.26 -6.44 -7.46
C ALA A 117 17.28 -7.76 -6.66
N ALA A 118 17.93 -7.78 -5.49
CA ALA A 118 17.97 -8.94 -4.61
C ALA A 118 16.60 -9.28 -4.01
N GLN A 119 15.81 -8.28 -3.62
CA GLN A 119 14.43 -8.46 -3.16
C GLN A 119 13.58 -9.14 -4.23
N ARG A 120 13.68 -8.71 -5.48
CA ARG A 120 12.94 -9.28 -6.61
C ARG A 120 13.40 -10.69 -6.97
N ALA A 121 14.70 -10.97 -6.86
CA ALA A 121 15.27 -12.25 -7.27
C ALA A 121 15.17 -13.34 -6.20
N LYS A 122 15.37 -12.97 -4.93
CA LYS A 122 15.59 -13.93 -3.83
C LYS A 122 14.85 -13.54 -2.53
N GLY A 123 14.08 -12.46 -2.53
CA GLY A 123 13.33 -12.00 -1.37
C GLY A 123 14.13 -11.20 -0.33
N PRO A 124 13.53 -10.92 0.83
CA PRO A 124 14.05 -9.97 1.82
C PRO A 124 15.36 -10.38 2.47
N GLU A 125 15.61 -11.69 2.67
CA GLU A 125 16.86 -12.14 3.27
C GLU A 125 18.09 -11.80 2.41
N ALA A 126 17.98 -11.95 1.08
CA ALA A 126 19.04 -11.55 0.17
C ALA A 126 19.20 -10.02 0.10
N ALA A 127 18.08 -9.29 0.15
CA ALA A 127 18.09 -7.83 0.11
C ALA A 127 18.79 -7.21 1.34
N LYS A 128 18.68 -7.86 2.52
CA LYS A 128 19.32 -7.40 3.77
C LYS A 128 20.83 -7.22 3.67
N GLU A 129 21.53 -8.02 2.87
CA GLU A 129 22.99 -7.88 2.69
C GLU A 129 23.34 -6.52 2.06
N PHE A 130 22.51 -6.06 1.12
CA PHE A 130 22.70 -4.81 0.42
C PHE A 130 22.18 -3.62 1.21
N THR A 131 21.05 -3.76 1.90
CA THR A 131 20.51 -2.69 2.75
C THR A 131 21.50 -2.29 3.83
N LYS A 132 22.12 -3.26 4.53
CA LYS A 132 23.16 -3.00 5.55
C LYS A 132 24.36 -2.17 5.04
N ARG A 133 24.65 -2.23 3.74
CA ARG A 133 25.75 -1.48 3.09
C ARG A 133 25.32 -0.11 2.55
N MET A 134 24.02 0.22 2.62
CA MET A 134 23.55 1.54 2.21
C MET A 134 24.07 2.61 3.17
N PRO A 135 24.44 3.80 2.64
CA PRO A 135 24.83 4.90 3.49
C PRO A 135 23.65 5.34 4.35
N LYS A 136 23.90 5.52 5.65
CA LYS A 136 22.98 6.25 6.52
C LYS A 136 23.09 7.72 6.17
N TRP A 137 22.13 8.24 5.41
CA TRP A 137 22.06 9.66 5.13
C TRP A 137 21.77 10.40 6.44
N ARG A 138 22.61 11.38 6.79
CA ARG A 138 22.36 12.27 7.93
C ARG A 138 21.59 13.51 7.43
N GLY A 139 20.44 13.81 8.04
CA GLY A 139 19.61 14.99 7.77
C GLY A 139 18.45 14.78 6.78
N ASP A 140 17.51 15.75 6.77
CA ASP A 140 16.26 15.76 5.99
C ASP A 140 16.47 15.98 4.48
N SER A 141 17.27 15.11 3.86
CA SER A 141 17.48 15.10 2.42
C SER A 141 16.44 14.22 1.72
N VAL A 142 15.96 14.69 0.57
CA VAL A 142 15.05 13.92 -0.31
C VAL A 142 15.69 12.58 -0.72
N LYS A 143 17.02 12.57 -0.90
CA LYS A 143 17.79 11.37 -1.22
C LYS A 143 17.80 10.37 -0.07
N GLY A 144 17.89 10.83 1.18
CA GLY A 144 17.76 10.00 2.37
C GLY A 144 16.39 9.32 2.44
N ALA A 145 15.31 10.10 2.34
CA ALA A 145 13.95 9.58 2.35
C ALA A 145 13.68 8.57 1.21
N ALA A 146 14.29 8.77 0.03
CA ALA A 146 14.22 7.81 -1.07
C ALA A 146 14.95 6.49 -0.75
N VAL A 147 16.11 6.55 -0.08
CA VAL A 147 16.83 5.35 0.37
C VAL A 147 16.07 4.63 1.50
N ASP A 148 15.45 5.36 2.42
CA ASP A 148 14.60 4.78 3.47
C ASP A 148 13.43 4.00 2.87
N THR A 149 12.88 4.47 1.74
CA THR A 149 11.83 3.75 1.00
C THR A 149 12.33 2.37 0.57
N VAL A 150 13.60 2.25 0.18
CA VAL A 150 14.23 0.96 -0.16
C VAL A 150 14.39 0.08 1.07
N TRP A 151 14.83 0.66 2.19
CA TRP A 151 14.97 -0.07 3.46
C TRP A 151 13.64 -0.69 3.88
N VAL A 152 12.55 0.07 3.77
CA VAL A 152 11.20 -0.42 4.07
C VAL A 152 10.75 -1.48 3.07
N ALA A 153 10.95 -1.26 1.77
CA ALA A 153 10.55 -2.20 0.74
C ALA A 153 11.28 -3.55 0.84
N CYS A 154 12.53 -3.55 1.31
CA CYS A 154 13.41 -4.72 1.39
C CYS A 154 13.52 -5.32 2.81
N GLY A 155 13.03 -4.63 3.85
CA GLY A 155 13.32 -4.96 5.24
C GLY A 155 12.29 -5.85 5.95
N TRP A 156 11.04 -5.92 5.46
CA TRP A 156 9.93 -6.57 6.18
C TRP A 156 9.12 -7.54 5.29
N LEU A 157 8.40 -8.46 5.93
CA LEU A 157 7.37 -9.29 5.29
C LEU A 157 6.32 -8.40 4.59
N ALA A 158 5.91 -8.82 3.40
CA ALA A 158 5.42 -8.00 2.27
C ALA A 158 4.34 -6.92 2.52
N ASN A 159 3.54 -7.00 3.59
CA ASN A 159 2.39 -6.11 3.74
C ASN A 159 2.74 -4.76 4.44
N GLY A 160 3.40 -4.82 5.60
CA GLY A 160 3.86 -3.63 6.30
C GLY A 160 4.85 -2.80 5.48
N SER A 161 5.63 -3.47 4.63
CA SER A 161 6.56 -2.85 3.68
C SER A 161 5.84 -2.13 2.55
N ALA A 162 4.83 -2.72 1.91
CA ALA A 162 4.11 -2.10 0.79
C ALA A 162 3.41 -0.79 1.18
N ARG A 163 2.65 -0.79 2.29
CA ARG A 163 1.96 0.42 2.78
C ARG A 163 2.96 1.53 3.11
N SER A 164 4.02 1.18 3.83
CA SER A 164 5.01 2.12 4.33
C SER A 164 5.89 2.66 3.19
N ALA A 165 6.31 1.81 2.25
CA ALA A 165 7.06 2.22 1.05
C ALA A 165 6.23 3.16 0.17
N ALA A 166 4.94 2.88 -0.01
CA ALA A 166 4.05 3.78 -0.73
C ALA A 166 3.93 5.15 -0.02
N CYS A 167 3.83 5.16 1.31
CA CYS A 167 3.77 6.40 2.09
C CYS A 167 5.07 7.22 1.98
N GLN A 168 6.23 6.59 2.17
CA GLN A 168 7.51 7.27 2.08
C GLN A 168 7.79 7.79 0.67
N ALA A 169 7.48 7.01 -0.36
CA ALA A 169 7.59 7.46 -1.74
C ALA A 169 6.75 8.73 -1.98
N ARG A 170 5.50 8.80 -1.51
CA ARG A 170 4.69 10.02 -1.59
C ARG A 170 5.37 11.20 -0.89
N GLY A 171 5.94 10.97 0.30
CA GLY A 171 6.71 11.97 1.03
C GLY A 171 7.90 12.52 0.23
N VAL A 172 8.62 11.65 -0.50
CA VAL A 172 9.72 12.05 -1.40
C VAL A 172 9.23 13.00 -2.50
N PHE A 173 8.15 12.65 -3.20
CA PHE A 173 7.57 13.53 -4.22
C PHE A 173 7.07 14.86 -3.64
N GLY A 174 6.43 14.82 -2.47
CA GLY A 174 6.00 16.01 -1.75
C GLY A 174 7.17 16.93 -1.39
N ALA A 175 8.26 16.36 -0.87
CA ALA A 175 9.46 17.12 -0.50
C ALA A 175 10.18 17.72 -1.72
N ILE A 176 10.21 17.00 -2.85
CA ILE A 176 10.75 17.53 -4.12
C ILE A 176 9.93 18.75 -4.57
N ALA A 177 8.60 18.62 -4.61
CA ALA A 177 7.71 19.69 -5.03
C ALA A 177 7.81 20.92 -4.12
N ALA A 178 7.85 20.71 -2.80
CA ALA A 178 8.04 21.79 -1.83
C ALA A 178 9.39 22.53 -2.01
N LYS A 179 10.47 21.82 -2.37
CA LYS A 179 11.78 22.46 -2.61
C LYS A 179 11.82 23.31 -3.89
N ALA A 180 10.93 23.05 -4.85
CA ALA A 180 10.86 23.80 -6.10
C ALA A 180 10.18 25.18 -5.97
N VAL A 181 9.57 25.48 -4.82
CA VAL A 181 8.79 26.73 -4.62
C VAL A 181 9.27 27.52 -3.39
N ARG A 182 9.02 28.84 -3.41
CA ARG A 182 9.30 29.76 -2.29
C ARG A 182 8.01 30.13 -1.55
N GLY A 183 8.10 30.35 -0.24
CA GLY A 183 6.96 30.68 0.65
C GLY A 183 6.29 29.47 1.27
N ARG A 184 5.97 29.53 2.58
CA ARG A 184 5.50 28.38 3.38
C ARG A 184 4.22 27.76 2.82
N ASP A 185 3.17 28.55 2.62
CA ASP A 185 1.87 28.05 2.15
C ASP A 185 1.96 27.40 0.75
N LYS A 186 2.81 27.96 -0.11
CA LYS A 186 3.07 27.40 -1.45
C LYS A 186 3.79 26.06 -1.34
N LYS A 187 4.71 25.89 -0.38
CA LYS A 187 5.38 24.61 -0.13
C LYS A 187 4.40 23.55 0.33
N ASP A 188 3.53 23.86 1.28
CA ASP A 188 2.55 22.91 1.81
C ASP A 188 1.55 22.49 0.71
N LYS A 189 1.07 23.45 -0.08
CA LYS A 189 0.22 23.16 -1.24
C LYS A 189 0.92 22.29 -2.28
N ALA A 190 2.16 22.62 -2.65
CA ALA A 190 2.94 21.84 -3.60
C ALA A 190 3.21 20.41 -3.09
N HIS A 191 3.50 20.27 -1.80
CA HIS A 191 3.69 18.99 -1.13
C HIS A 191 2.43 18.11 -1.24
N ASN A 192 1.28 18.65 -0.85
CA ASN A 192 0.00 17.91 -0.85
C ASN A 192 -0.46 17.53 -2.25
N ILE A 193 -0.26 18.41 -3.24
CA ILE A 193 -0.58 18.11 -4.65
C ILE A 193 0.28 16.95 -5.14
N ALA A 194 1.60 16.99 -4.91
CA ALA A 194 2.50 15.94 -5.36
C ALA A 194 2.23 14.59 -4.67
N GLN A 195 1.91 14.61 -3.36
CA GLN A 195 1.48 13.39 -2.66
C GLN A 195 0.20 12.81 -3.26
N THR A 196 -0.78 13.65 -3.60
CA THR A 196 -2.06 13.22 -4.18
C THR A 196 -1.86 12.62 -5.57
N GLN A 197 -1.04 13.26 -6.41
CA GLN A 197 -0.70 12.75 -7.74
C GLN A 197 0.01 11.40 -7.67
N GLU A 198 0.97 11.24 -6.76
CA GLU A 198 1.68 9.97 -6.59
C GLU A 198 0.77 8.90 -6.01
N ARG A 199 -0.12 9.22 -5.05
CA ARG A 199 -1.14 8.29 -4.55
C ARG A 199 -2.04 7.78 -5.67
N ALA A 200 -2.47 8.65 -6.58
CA ALA A 200 -3.29 8.26 -7.72
C ALA A 200 -2.54 7.31 -8.69
N ARG A 201 -1.24 7.56 -8.94
CA ARG A 201 -0.39 6.66 -9.72
C ARG A 201 -0.20 5.31 -9.04
N GLN A 202 0.08 5.31 -7.75
CA GLN A 202 0.21 4.10 -6.92
C GLN A 202 -1.07 3.26 -6.96
N ASN A 203 -2.24 3.90 -6.81
CA ASN A 203 -3.52 3.22 -6.92
C ASN A 203 -3.72 2.56 -8.29
N ARG A 204 -3.44 3.28 -9.39
CA ARG A 204 -3.56 2.71 -10.74
C ARG A 204 -2.60 1.54 -10.95
N SER A 205 -1.34 1.68 -10.53
CA SER A 205 -0.32 0.64 -10.64
C SER A 205 -0.73 -0.62 -9.86
N LEU A 206 -1.12 -0.46 -8.58
CA LEU A 206 -1.51 -1.58 -7.73
C LEU A 206 -2.79 -2.27 -8.23
N ALA A 207 -3.78 -1.50 -8.70
CA ALA A 207 -5.00 -2.06 -9.27
C ALA A 207 -4.72 -2.85 -10.55
N ALA A 208 -3.85 -2.34 -11.44
CA ALA A 208 -3.45 -3.04 -12.65
C ALA A 208 -2.71 -4.35 -12.32
N MET A 209 -1.79 -4.32 -11.35
CA MET A 209 -1.10 -5.53 -10.87
C MET A 209 -2.09 -6.57 -10.32
N ALA A 210 -3.08 -6.13 -9.54
CA ALA A 210 -4.08 -7.03 -8.96
C ALA A 210 -4.98 -7.68 -10.01
N VAL A 211 -5.41 -6.92 -11.02
CA VAL A 211 -6.20 -7.46 -12.13
C VAL A 211 -5.37 -8.40 -12.98
N ALA A 212 -4.10 -8.09 -13.23
CA ALA A 212 -3.20 -8.96 -14.00
C ALA A 212 -2.91 -10.27 -13.28
N ALA A 213 -2.72 -10.26 -11.95
CA ALA A 213 -2.44 -11.45 -11.16
C ALA A 213 -3.67 -12.37 -10.95
N HIS A 214 -4.89 -11.89 -11.25
CA HIS A 214 -6.10 -12.71 -11.19
C HIS A 214 -6.40 -13.43 -12.51
N ARG A 215 -5.92 -12.91 -13.65
CA ARG A 215 -6.10 -13.52 -14.98
C ARG A 215 -5.28 -14.79 -15.10
#